data_AF-A0A094B6Q6-F1
#
_entry.id   AF-A0A094B6Q6-F1
#
_cell.length_a   1.000
_cell.length_b   1.000
_cell.length_c   1.000
_cell.angle_alpha   90.00
_cell.angle_beta   90.00
_cell.angle_gamma   90.00
#
_symmetry.space_group_name_H-M   'P 1'
#
loop_
_entity.id
_entity.type
_entity.pdbx_description
1 polymer ?
#
loop_
_entity_poly.entity_id
_entity_poly.type
_entity_poly.pdbx_seq_one_letter_code
_entity_poly.pdbx_strand_id
1 'polypeptide(L)'
;MVRGQGLQSRVHYKGINDDYIVFVEDPAMLKKWREDKTVALVEVVDAFKVFITGKQGVQGELNMASKSQLENEFGTSNDDDVIKKILQEGSLQETESHSRQGVTNETIGLRGPF
;
A
#
# COMPACT_ATOMS: atom_id res chain seq x y z
N MET A 1 5.41 -19.11 20.64
CA MET A 1 5.39 -18.86 19.19
C MET A 1 4.64 -17.57 18.96
N VAL A 2 5.37 -16.49 18.67
CA VAL A 2 4.84 -15.13 18.72
C VAL A 2 4.22 -14.79 17.36
N ARG A 3 2.88 -14.76 17.30
CA ARG A 3 2.15 -14.07 16.23
C ARG A 3 2.48 -12.59 16.35
N GLY A 4 3.32 -12.06 15.46
CA GLY A 4 3.83 -10.70 15.56
C GLY A 4 4.09 -10.08 14.19
N GLN A 5 3.08 -9.37 13.70
CA GLN A 5 3.21 -8.07 13.03
C GLN A 5 3.88 -8.02 11.64
N GLY A 6 3.05 -7.84 10.60
CA GLY A 6 3.28 -6.72 9.69
C GLY A 6 3.62 -6.99 8.21
N LEU A 7 3.26 -8.13 7.61
CA LEU A 7 3.05 -8.12 6.16
C LEU A 7 1.73 -7.38 5.90
N GLN A 8 1.81 -6.07 5.77
CA GLN A 8 0.68 -5.29 5.27
C GLN A 8 0.79 -5.27 3.75
N SER A 9 -0.02 -6.12 3.11
CA SER A 9 -0.20 -6.10 1.67
C SER A 9 -1.04 -4.87 1.34
N ARG A 10 -0.46 -3.92 0.62
CA ARG A 10 -1.16 -2.73 0.17
C ARG A 10 -1.09 -2.61 -1.34
N VAL A 11 -2.14 -2.11 -1.93
CA VAL A 11 -2.22 -1.83 -3.36
C VAL A 11 -2.01 -0.35 -3.54
N HIS A 12 -0.94 0.00 -4.25
CA HIS A 12 -0.63 1.37 -4.63
C HIS A 12 -1.10 1.61 -6.06
N TYR A 13 -2.00 2.57 -6.22
CA TYR A 13 -2.43 3.09 -7.49
C TYR A 13 -1.87 4.51 -7.68
N LYS A 14 -1.12 4.69 -8.76
CA LYS A 14 -0.58 6.00 -9.13
C LYS A 14 -1.59 6.72 -10.01
N GLY A 15 -2.28 7.72 -9.43
CA GLY A 15 -3.18 8.60 -10.18
C GLY A 15 -2.43 9.66 -10.97
N ILE A 16 -3.18 10.59 -11.55
CA ILE A 16 -2.68 11.71 -12.35
C ILE A 16 -2.08 12.78 -11.43
N ASN A 17 -2.82 13.16 -10.38
CA ASN A 17 -2.38 14.19 -9.43
C ASN A 17 -1.87 13.63 -8.10
N ASP A 18 -2.54 12.59 -7.60
CA ASP A 18 -2.29 12.01 -6.29
C ASP A 18 -2.16 10.48 -6.37
N ASP A 19 -1.41 9.93 -5.43
CA ASP A 19 -1.19 8.50 -5.28
C ASP A 19 -2.18 7.93 -4.25
N TYR A 20 -2.88 6.88 -4.63
CA TYR A 20 -3.90 6.21 -3.82
C TYR A 20 -3.41 4.86 -3.32
N ILE A 21 -3.72 4.54 -2.07
CA ILE A 21 -3.28 3.33 -1.39
C ILE A 21 -4.50 2.70 -0.72
N VAL A 22 -4.67 1.40 -0.93
CA VAL A 22 -5.70 0.58 -0.27
C VAL A 22 -5.00 -0.58 0.42
N PHE A 23 -5.38 -0.86 1.68
CA PHE A 23 -4.87 -1.99 2.43
C PHE A 23 -5.70 -3.24 2.16
N VAL A 24 -5.01 -4.35 1.93
CA VAL A 24 -5.59 -5.64 1.57
C VAL A 24 -5.17 -6.62 2.65
N GLU A 25 -6.11 -7.42 3.14
CA GLU A 25 -5.82 -8.41 4.19
C GLU A 25 -4.93 -9.52 3.62
N ASP A 26 -5.24 -9.97 2.39
CA ASP A 26 -4.51 -11.06 1.74
C ASP A 26 -4.31 -10.84 0.22
N PRO A 27 -3.06 -10.87 -0.28
CA PRO A 27 -2.76 -10.66 -1.70
C PRO A 27 -3.12 -11.88 -2.56
N ALA A 28 -3.20 -13.08 -1.99
CA ALA A 28 -3.67 -14.26 -2.70
C ALA A 28 -5.20 -14.20 -2.91
N MET A 29 -5.94 -13.64 -1.96
CA MET A 29 -7.36 -13.36 -2.13
C MET A 29 -7.62 -12.31 -3.22
N LEU A 30 -6.74 -11.30 -3.36
CA LEU A 30 -6.81 -10.36 -4.49
C LEU A 30 -6.62 -11.05 -5.84
N LYS A 31 -5.64 -11.96 -5.96
CA LYS A 31 -5.46 -12.76 -7.19
C LYS A 31 -6.70 -13.58 -7.51
N LYS A 32 -7.25 -14.25 -6.51
CA LYS A 32 -8.52 -14.99 -6.65
C LYS A 32 -9.67 -14.09 -7.04
N TRP A 33 -9.78 -12.89 -6.49
CA TRP A 33 -10.83 -11.93 -6.85
C TRP A 33 -10.69 -11.44 -8.31
N ARG A 34 -9.46 -11.32 -8.82
CA ARG A 34 -9.22 -11.02 -10.24
C ARG A 34 -9.69 -12.14 -11.17
N GLU A 35 -9.62 -13.39 -10.72
CA GLU A 35 -10.08 -14.57 -11.47
C GLU A 35 -11.59 -14.82 -11.30
N ASP A 36 -12.09 -14.71 -10.06
CA ASP A 36 -13.46 -15.00 -9.63
C ASP A 36 -14.07 -13.79 -8.88
N LYS A 37 -14.89 -13.00 -9.59
CA LYS A 37 -15.60 -11.82 -9.04
C LYS A 37 -16.73 -12.14 -8.04
N THR A 38 -16.87 -13.40 -7.63
CA THR A 38 -17.88 -13.85 -6.66
C THR A 38 -17.45 -13.59 -5.21
N VAL A 39 -16.16 -13.35 -4.96
CA VAL A 39 -15.64 -12.99 -3.64
C VAL A 39 -16.01 -11.53 -3.32
N ALA A 40 -16.53 -11.31 -2.12
CA ALA A 40 -16.85 -9.96 -1.66
C ALA A 40 -15.56 -9.16 -1.45
N LEU A 41 -15.52 -7.92 -1.94
CA LEU A 41 -14.39 -7.02 -1.67
C LEU A 41 -14.14 -6.82 -0.18
N VAL A 42 -15.18 -7.00 0.64
CA VAL A 42 -15.13 -6.88 2.10
C VAL A 42 -14.19 -7.92 2.71
N GLU A 43 -14.07 -9.10 2.10
CA GLU A 43 -13.17 -10.14 2.60
C GLU A 43 -11.74 -9.92 2.11
N VAL A 44 -11.56 -9.20 0.99
CA VAL A 44 -10.24 -8.95 0.39
C VAL A 44 -9.56 -7.74 1.04
N VAL A 45 -10.34 -6.71 1.39
CA VAL A 45 -9.86 -5.41 1.83
C VAL A 45 -9.94 -5.29 3.36
N ASP A 46 -8.82 -4.93 4.00
CA ASP A 46 -8.75 -4.79 5.48
C ASP A 46 -9.60 -3.61 5.97
N ALA A 47 -9.65 -2.52 5.19
CA ALA A 47 -10.51 -1.38 5.45
C ALA A 47 -11.03 -0.76 4.15
N PHE A 48 -12.34 -0.50 4.06
CA PHE A 48 -12.98 0.30 3.00
C PHE A 48 -12.65 1.78 3.12
N LYS A 49 -11.37 2.10 3.08
CA LYS A 49 -10.82 3.44 3.20
C LYS A 49 -9.71 3.57 2.18
N VAL A 50 -9.87 4.54 1.29
CA VAL A 50 -8.84 4.91 0.34
C VAL A 50 -7.94 5.94 1.02
N PHE A 51 -6.64 5.64 1.08
CA PHE A 51 -5.64 6.55 1.60
C PHE A 51 -4.91 7.21 0.44
N ILE A 52 -4.40 8.41 0.66
CA ILE A 52 -3.51 9.11 -0.26
C ILE A 52 -2.15 9.31 0.41
N THR A 53 -1.08 9.10 -0.35
CA THR A 53 0.24 9.56 0.07
C THR A 53 0.45 10.95 -0.50
N GLY A 54 0.33 11.98 0.35
CA GLY A 54 0.45 13.38 -0.04
C GLY A 54 1.88 13.78 -0.38
N LYS A 55 2.44 13.22 -1.46
CA LYS A 55 3.84 13.37 -1.92
C LYS A 55 4.91 12.94 -0.92
N GLN A 56 4.54 12.39 0.24
CA GLN A 56 5.49 11.95 1.28
C GLN A 56 5.85 10.46 1.15
N GLY A 57 6.10 9.97 -0.06
CA GLY A 57 6.68 8.64 -0.27
C GLY A 57 5.94 7.45 0.37
N VAL A 58 6.61 6.31 0.38
CA VAL A 58 6.07 4.98 0.74
C VAL A 58 5.81 4.82 2.25
N GLN A 59 6.32 5.74 3.07
CA GLN A 59 6.25 5.71 4.55
C GLN A 59 5.80 7.05 5.15
N GLY A 60 5.16 7.91 4.36
CA GLY A 60 4.58 9.17 4.82
C GLY A 60 3.25 8.98 5.54
N GLU A 61 2.75 10.07 6.13
CA GLU A 61 1.43 10.09 6.74
C GLU A 61 0.36 9.82 5.68
N LEU A 62 -0.41 8.76 5.90
CA LEU A 62 -1.50 8.36 5.01
C LEU A 62 -2.72 9.20 5.38
N ASN A 63 -3.07 10.13 4.51
CA ASN A 63 -4.28 10.91 4.67
C ASN A 63 -5.46 10.17 4.04
N MET A 64 -6.65 10.35 4.60
CA MET A 64 -7.87 9.82 4.00
C MET A 64 -8.19 10.61 2.73
N ALA A 65 -8.49 9.89 1.64
CA ALA A 65 -8.91 10.52 0.40
C ALA A 65 -10.23 11.29 0.60
N SER A 66 -10.32 12.51 0.10
CA SER A 66 -11.58 13.25 0.08
C SER A 66 -12.44 12.82 -1.11
N LYS A 67 -13.78 12.85 -0.96
CA LYS A 67 -14.73 12.55 -2.04
C LYS A 67 -14.43 13.33 -3.32
N SER A 68 -14.06 14.60 -3.18
CA SER A 68 -13.67 15.44 -4.33
C SER A 68 -12.43 14.95 -5.07
N GLN A 69 -11.46 14.33 -4.38
CA GLN A 69 -10.29 13.74 -5.04
C GLN A 69 -10.66 12.45 -5.76
N LEU A 70 -11.52 11.62 -5.14
CA LEU A 70 -12.04 10.40 -5.74
C LEU A 70 -12.85 10.68 -7.01
N GLU A 71 -13.72 11.69 -6.99
CA GLU A 71 -14.47 12.11 -8.17
C GLU A 71 -13.57 12.68 -9.26
N ASN A 72 -12.52 13.42 -8.91
CA ASN A 72 -11.65 14.04 -9.90
C ASN A 72 -10.75 13.02 -10.62
N GLU A 73 -10.31 11.96 -9.92
CA GLU A 73 -9.42 10.94 -10.49
C GLU A 73 -10.17 9.72 -11.04
N PHE A 74 -11.21 9.25 -10.34
CA PHE A 74 -11.95 8.06 -10.75
C PHE A 74 -13.29 8.37 -11.42
N GLY A 75 -13.79 9.61 -11.34
CA GLY A 75 -15.10 10.00 -11.86
C GLY A 75 -16.28 9.55 -10.99
N THR A 76 -16.01 9.04 -9.79
CA THR A 76 -17.04 8.47 -8.89
C THR A 76 -16.79 8.88 -7.43
N SER A 77 -17.89 9.16 -6.72
CA SER A 77 -17.92 9.41 -5.28
C SER A 77 -18.00 8.12 -4.46
N ASN A 78 -18.18 6.95 -5.11
CA ASN A 78 -18.39 5.68 -4.42
C ASN A 78 -17.06 4.97 -4.13
N ASP A 79 -16.75 4.81 -2.84
CA ASP A 79 -15.54 4.13 -2.36
C ASP A 79 -15.41 2.71 -2.93
N ASP A 80 -16.52 1.95 -3.03
CA ASP A 80 -16.54 0.60 -3.58
C ASP A 80 -16.03 0.52 -5.02
N ASP A 81 -16.42 1.50 -5.85
CA ASP A 81 -16.09 1.51 -7.27
C ASP A 81 -14.63 1.94 -7.48
N VAL A 82 -14.18 2.90 -6.68
CA VAL A 82 -12.77 3.30 -6.62
C VAL A 82 -11.89 2.13 -6.20
N ILE A 83 -12.25 1.43 -5.12
CA ILE A 83 -11.48 0.28 -4.63
C ILE A 83 -11.40 -0.80 -5.71
N LYS A 84 -12.50 -1.10 -6.42
CA LYS A 84 -12.47 -2.05 -7.55
C LYS A 84 -11.48 -1.63 -8.64
N LYS A 85 -11.45 -0.35 -9.01
CA LYS A 85 -10.49 0.17 -9.99
C LYS A 85 -9.05 0.09 -9.49
N ILE A 86 -8.80 0.51 -8.24
CA ILE A 86 -7.49 0.40 -7.61
C ILE A 86 -7.03 -1.06 -7.54
N LEU A 87 -7.91 -2.01 -7.23
CA LEU A 87 -7.55 -3.43 -7.22
C LEU A 87 -7.26 -3.99 -8.61
N GLN A 88 -7.85 -3.41 -9.68
CA GLN A 88 -7.63 -3.83 -11.07
C GLN A 88 -6.38 -3.22 -11.70
N GLU A 89 -6.16 -1.92 -11.51
CA GLU A 89 -5.08 -1.16 -12.14
C GLU A 89 -3.90 -0.90 -11.20
N GLY A 90 -4.10 -1.03 -9.89
CA GLY A 90 -3.08 -0.79 -8.88
C GLY A 90 -2.05 -1.91 -8.81
N SER A 91 -0.89 -1.55 -8.30
CA SER A 91 0.24 -2.44 -8.08
C SER A 91 0.25 -2.94 -6.65
N LEU A 92 0.33 -4.26 -6.48
CA LEU A 92 0.53 -4.88 -5.18
C LEU A 92 1.94 -4.54 -4.68
N GLN A 93 2.01 -3.72 -3.63
CA GLN A 93 3.21 -3.50 -2.85
C GLN A 93 3.09 -4.28 -1.54
N GLU A 94 3.79 -5.40 -1.51
CA GLU A 94 4.08 -6.08 -0.25
C GLU A 94 5.19 -5.28 0.44
N THR A 95 4.80 -4.43 1.39
CA THR A 95 5.79 -3.81 2.26
C THR A 95 6.12 -4.81 3.34
N GLU A 96 7.06 -5.69 3.08
CA GLU A 96 7.93 -6.14 4.16
C GLU A 96 8.52 -4.85 4.74
N SER A 97 8.37 -4.62 6.03
CA SER A 97 9.20 -3.63 6.72
C SER A 97 10.64 -4.09 6.53
N HIS A 98 11.25 -3.71 5.41
CA HIS A 98 12.65 -3.94 5.13
C HIS A 98 13.32 -3.04 6.15
N SER A 99 13.58 -3.64 7.31
CA SER A 99 14.53 -3.16 8.30
C SER A 99 15.65 -2.54 7.48
N ARG A 100 15.85 -1.23 7.64
CA ARG A 100 16.95 -0.53 7.01
C ARG A 100 18.20 -1.33 7.41
N GLN A 101 18.66 -2.24 6.55
CA GLN A 101 20.00 -2.80 6.60
C GLN A 101 20.91 -1.70 6.05
N GLY A 102 20.95 -0.61 6.80
CA GLY A 102 21.86 0.50 6.69
C GLY A 102 22.84 0.42 7.85
N VAL A 103 23.56 -0.69 7.95
CA VAL A 103 24.82 -0.80 8.68
C VAL A 103 25.68 -1.72 7.79
N THR A 104 26.81 -1.30 7.24
CA THR A 104 27.92 -0.62 7.92
C THR A 104 28.73 0.21 6.94
N ASN A 105 29.03 1.45 7.33
CA ASN A 105 30.17 2.18 6.79
C ASN A 105 31.46 1.42 7.20
N GLU A 106 32.01 0.60 6.31
CA GLU A 106 33.25 -0.19 6.54
C GLU A 106 34.54 0.65 6.43
N THR A 107 34.46 1.97 6.58
CA THR A 107 35.62 2.84 6.41
C THR A 107 36.04 3.51 7.71
N ILE A 108 37.29 3.22 8.09
CA ILE A 108 38.22 4.01 8.91
C ILE A 108 38.25 3.65 10.41
N GLY A 109 39.25 2.84 10.77
CA GLY A 109 39.61 2.59 12.17
C GLY A 109 40.81 1.68 12.42
N LEU A 110 41.72 1.45 11.46
CA LEU A 110 42.99 0.76 11.75
C LEU A 110 43.91 1.72 12.51
N ARG A 111 43.69 1.79 13.83
CA ARG A 111 44.54 2.52 14.76
C ARG A 111 45.91 1.83 14.79
N GLY A 112 46.94 2.54 14.32
CA GLY A 112 48.29 2.01 14.12
C GLY A 112 48.95 1.48 15.39
N PRO A 113 49.97 0.61 15.26
CA PRO A 113 50.76 0.15 16.39
C PRO A 113 51.82 1.19 16.74
N PHE A 114 51.77 1.70 17.97
CA PHE A 114 52.94 2.14 18.72
C PHE A 114 53.23 1.06 19.76
#